data_AF-A0A6J4LJH9-F1
#
_entry.id   AF-A0A6J4LJH9-F1
#
_cell.length_a   1.000
_cell.length_b   1.000
_cell.length_c   1.000
_cell.angle_alpha   90.00
_cell.angle_beta   90.00
_cell.angle_gamma   90.00
#
_symmetry.space_group_name_H-M   'P 1'
#
loop_
_entity.id
_entity.type
_entity.pdbx_description
1 polymer ?
#
loop_
_entity_poly.entity_id
_entity_poly.type
_entity_poly.pdbx_seq_one_letter_code
_entity_poly.pdbx_strand_id
1 'polypeptide(L)'
;MMRPLLLDINGPEFLLLLVIAVVMFGPERLPELARKAARVLQYVRAIAGSAQTQLSKELGPGFEDLDLRDLNPKSFIQKHLLDDVQPIVADVKSELDDVTTMVSEESKDVSHAIKSVKDTEPETVGAAAPGPARVLTPFDPDAT
;
A
#
# COMPACT_ATOMS: atom_id res chain seq x y z
N MET A 1 30.12 2.42 2.21
CA MET A 1 29.01 1.84 2.98
C MET A 1 27.87 2.85 3.01
N MET A 2 26.81 2.62 2.22
CA MET A 2 25.56 3.37 2.35
C MET A 2 24.79 2.74 3.51
N ARG A 3 24.65 3.46 4.62
CA ARG A 3 23.82 3.04 5.75
C ARG A 3 22.36 3.29 5.36
N PRO A 4 21.48 2.27 5.34
CA PRO A 4 20.08 2.47 5.05
C PRO A 4 19.41 3.25 6.19
N LEU A 5 18.95 4.47 5.88
CA LEU A 5 18.41 5.49 6.79
C LEU A 5 16.99 5.20 7.32
N LEU A 6 16.52 3.96 7.29
CA LEU A 6 15.07 3.74 7.38
C LEU A 6 14.54 3.74 8.84
N LEU A 7 15.37 3.53 9.86
CA LEU A 7 14.91 3.53 11.27
C LEU A 7 15.87 4.17 12.30
N ASP A 8 16.94 4.84 11.86
CA ASP A 8 17.78 5.68 12.72
C ASP A 8 17.29 7.13 12.64
N ILE A 9 16.12 7.43 13.24
CA ILE A 9 15.59 8.79 13.25
C ILE A 9 16.11 9.54 14.48
N ASN A 10 17.06 10.43 14.23
CA ASN A 10 17.60 11.35 15.22
C ASN A 10 16.85 12.69 15.15
N GLY A 11 16.99 13.52 16.21
CA GLY A 11 16.30 14.81 16.33
C GLY A 11 16.38 15.73 15.10
N PRO A 12 17.56 15.92 14.46
CA PRO A 12 17.66 16.75 13.25
C PRO A 12 16.95 16.17 12.03
N GLU A 13 16.95 14.86 11.86
CA GLU A 13 16.35 14.13 10.74
C GLU A 13 14.83 14.17 10.85
N PHE A 14 14.29 14.08 12.07
CA PHE A 14 12.88 14.33 12.32
C PHE A 14 12.48 15.77 11.94
N LEU A 15 13.31 16.77 12.29
CA LEU A 15 13.06 18.16 11.92
C LEU A 15 13.07 18.33 10.39
N LEU A 16 14.01 17.69 9.69
CA LEU A 16 14.07 17.69 8.22
C LEU A 16 12.78 17.11 7.60
N LEU A 17 12.31 15.97 8.10
CA LEU A 17 11.05 15.37 7.63
C LEU A 17 9.84 16.26 7.90
N LEU A 18 9.82 16.94 9.05
CA LEU A 18 8.75 17.90 9.38
C LEU A 18 8.75 19.05 8.38
N VAL A 19 9.92 19.60 8.04
CA VAL A 19 10.04 20.65 7.03
C VAL A 19 9.56 20.16 5.66
N ILE A 20 9.97 18.96 5.23
CA ILE A 20 9.51 18.37 3.97
C ILE A 20 7.99 18.20 3.97
N ALA A 21 7.41 17.69 5.06
CA ALA A 21 5.97 17.53 5.19
C ALA A 21 5.24 18.88 5.14
N VAL A 22 5.77 19.92 5.80
CA VAL A 22 5.21 21.28 5.78
C VAL A 22 5.28 21.88 4.38
N VAL A 23 6.36 21.68 3.64
CA VAL A 23 6.47 22.19 2.26
C VAL A 23 5.52 21.46 1.33
N MET A 24 5.38 20.14 1.46
CA MET A 24 4.57 19.33 0.56
C MET A 24 3.07 19.51 0.80
N PHE A 25 2.64 19.56 2.07
CA PHE A 25 1.23 19.67 2.43
C PHE A 25 0.81 21.11 2.80
N GLY A 26 1.73 21.93 3.29
CA GLY A 26 1.46 23.25 3.85
C GLY A 26 1.38 23.25 5.39
N PRO A 27 1.85 24.31 6.07
CA PRO A 27 1.85 24.42 7.53
C PRO A 27 0.44 24.43 8.14
N GLU A 28 -0.57 24.85 7.38
CA GLU A 28 -1.96 24.87 7.81
C GLU A 28 -2.65 23.50 7.71
N ARG A 29 -2.25 22.66 6.73
CA ARG A 29 -2.91 21.37 6.45
C ARG A 29 -2.51 20.29 7.44
N LEU A 30 -1.24 20.23 7.83
CA LEU A 30 -0.74 19.24 8.78
C LEU A 30 -1.47 19.24 10.13
N PRO A 31 -1.65 20.38 10.83
CA PRO A 31 -2.38 20.41 12.09
C PRO A 31 -3.87 20.09 11.90
N GLU A 32 -4.48 20.50 10.79
CA GLU A 32 -5.86 20.11 10.45
C GLU A 32 -6.01 18.59 10.30
N LEU A 33 -5.10 17.94 9.57
CA LEU A 33 -5.09 16.49 9.37
C LEU A 33 -4.83 15.75 10.68
N ALA A 34 -3.87 16.20 11.48
CA ALA A 34 -3.59 15.63 12.79
C ALA A 34 -4.82 15.70 13.73
N ARG A 35 -5.52 16.84 13.74
CA ARG A 35 -6.77 17.00 14.51
C ARG A 35 -7.88 16.07 14.04
N LYS A 36 -8.04 15.89 12.73
CA LYS A 36 -9.01 14.94 12.16
C LYS A 36 -8.69 13.51 12.56
N ALA A 37 -7.43 13.10 12.41
CA ALA A 37 -6.96 11.77 12.82
C ALA A 37 -7.14 11.54 14.33
N ALA A 38 -6.80 12.52 15.16
CA ALA A 38 -7.00 12.45 16.61
C ALA A 38 -8.48 12.26 16.98
N ARG A 39 -9.40 12.95 16.31
CA ARG A 39 -10.85 12.79 16.52
C ARG A 39 -11.32 11.38 16.15
N VAL A 40 -10.85 10.85 15.02
CA VAL A 40 -11.15 9.47 14.61
C VAL A 40 -10.63 8.49 15.65
N LEU A 41 -9.38 8.67 16.11
CA LEU A 41 -8.77 7.80 17.11
C LEU A 41 -9.55 7.83 18.44
N GLN A 42 -9.95 9.02 18.89
CA GLN A 42 -10.79 9.19 20.09
C GLN A 42 -12.15 8.51 19.93
N TYR A 43 -12.78 8.63 18.76
CA TYR A 43 -14.06 8.01 18.44
C TYR A 43 -13.97 6.48 18.44
N VAL A 44 -12.94 5.93 17.78
CA VAL A 44 -12.67 4.48 17.78
C VAL A 44 -12.42 3.98 19.21
N ARG A 45 -11.64 4.72 20.01
CA ARG A 45 -11.37 4.38 21.42
C ARG A 45 -12.64 4.38 22.28
N ALA A 46 -13.57 5.30 22.01
CA ALA A 46 -14.84 5.39 22.71
C ALA A 46 -15.78 4.23 22.35
N ILE A 47 -15.92 3.91 21.05
CA ILE A 47 -16.73 2.77 20.58
C ILE A 47 -16.19 1.45 21.11
N ALA A 48 -14.88 1.24 21.03
CA ALA A 48 -14.24 0.03 21.53
C ALA A 48 -14.52 -0.18 23.03
N GLY A 49 -14.43 0.90 23.83
CA GLY A 49 -14.74 0.85 25.25
C GLY A 49 -16.23 0.59 25.55
N SER A 50 -17.15 1.21 24.80
CA SER A 50 -18.59 0.98 24.98
C SER A 50 -19.01 -0.43 24.57
N ALA A 51 -18.48 -0.93 23.45
CA ALA A 51 -18.77 -2.28 22.97
C ALA A 51 -18.27 -3.34 23.96
N GLN A 52 -17.06 -3.16 24.50
CA GLN A 52 -16.53 -4.03 25.56
C GLN A 52 -17.43 -4.04 26.80
N THR A 53 -17.92 -2.85 27.21
CA THR A 53 -18.81 -2.70 28.39
C THR A 53 -20.18 -3.33 28.16
N GLN A 54 -20.71 -3.26 26.94
CA GLN A 54 -22.00 -3.85 26.58
C GLN A 54 -21.89 -5.38 26.49
N LEU A 55 -20.81 -5.88 25.88
CA LEU A 55 -20.55 -7.30 25.71
C LEU A 55 -20.31 -8.01 27.07
N SER A 56 -19.58 -7.37 27.98
CA SER A 56 -19.38 -7.90 29.34
C SER A 56 -20.66 -7.91 30.17
N LYS A 57 -21.56 -6.93 29.97
CA LYS A 57 -22.88 -6.89 30.63
C LYS A 57 -23.84 -7.96 30.14
N GLU A 58 -23.83 -8.28 28.86
CA GLU A 58 -24.83 -9.18 28.26
C GLU A 58 -24.42 -10.66 28.26
N LEU A 59 -23.12 -10.97 28.31
CA LEU A 59 -22.61 -12.34 28.18
C LEU A 59 -22.04 -12.96 29.47
N GLY A 60 -21.96 -12.19 30.57
CA GLY A 60 -21.45 -12.67 31.86
C GLY A 60 -19.92 -12.87 31.89
N PRO A 61 -19.36 -13.32 33.04
CA PRO A 61 -17.92 -13.29 33.35
C PRO A 61 -17.01 -14.21 32.51
N GLY A 62 -17.46 -14.71 31.36
CA GLY A 62 -16.65 -15.48 30.40
C GLY A 62 -15.96 -14.66 29.30
N PHE A 63 -16.27 -13.37 29.18
CA PHE A 63 -15.69 -12.45 28.17
C PHE A 63 -14.91 -11.28 28.79
N GLU A 64 -14.86 -11.19 30.13
CA GLU A 64 -14.05 -10.23 30.88
C GLU A 64 -12.54 -10.53 30.79
N ASP A 65 -12.17 -11.79 30.54
CA ASP A 65 -10.78 -12.25 30.44
C ASP A 65 -10.13 -11.95 29.07
N LEU A 66 -10.87 -11.39 28.11
CA LEU A 66 -10.29 -10.83 26.90
C LEU A 66 -9.71 -9.45 27.22
N ASP A 67 -8.46 -9.46 27.70
CA ASP A 67 -7.71 -8.26 28.05
C ASP A 67 -7.23 -7.52 26.78
N LEU A 68 -8.15 -6.82 26.12
CA LEU A 68 -7.88 -5.95 24.97
C LEU A 68 -6.94 -4.79 25.30
N ARG A 69 -6.60 -4.58 26.58
CA ARG A 69 -5.72 -3.51 27.03
C ARG A 69 -4.24 -3.87 26.90
N ASP A 70 -3.92 -5.16 26.79
CA ASP A 70 -2.54 -5.65 26.78
C ASP A 70 -2.17 -6.47 25.53
N LEU A 71 -3.16 -6.86 24.70
CA LEU A 71 -2.86 -7.40 23.39
C LEU A 71 -2.69 -6.27 22.37
N ASN A 72 -1.41 -6.03 22.03
CA ASN A 72 -1.01 -5.55 20.73
C ASN A 72 -2.03 -6.05 19.67
N PRO A 73 -2.68 -5.18 18.88
CA PRO A 73 -3.78 -5.59 18.00
C PRO A 73 -3.34 -6.71 17.03
N LYS A 74 -2.05 -6.71 16.68
CA LYS A 74 -1.39 -7.76 15.91
C LYS A 74 -1.44 -9.14 16.60
N SER A 75 -1.23 -9.20 17.91
CA SER A 75 -1.28 -10.42 18.74
C SER A 75 -2.72 -10.92 18.96
N PHE A 76 -3.69 -10.02 19.15
CA PHE A 76 -5.10 -10.41 19.32
C PHE A 76 -5.70 -10.99 18.04
N ILE A 77 -5.44 -10.34 16.89
CA ILE A 77 -5.78 -10.86 15.56
C ILE A 77 -5.07 -12.19 15.33
N GLN A 78 -3.78 -12.28 15.64
CA GLN A 78 -3.02 -13.51 15.45
C GLN A 78 -3.53 -14.68 16.31
N LYS A 79 -4.02 -14.45 17.54
CA LYS A 79 -4.52 -15.53 18.38
C LYS A 79 -5.96 -15.93 18.05
N HIS A 80 -6.85 -14.96 17.83
CA HIS A 80 -8.27 -15.25 17.59
C HIS A 80 -8.63 -15.48 16.12
N LEU A 81 -7.93 -14.85 15.16
CA LEU A 81 -8.17 -15.12 13.74
C LEU A 81 -7.31 -16.29 13.21
N LEU A 82 -6.17 -16.65 13.81
CA LEU A 82 -5.48 -17.89 13.39
C LEU A 82 -6.17 -19.15 13.92
N ASP A 83 -6.81 -19.13 15.08
CA ASP A 83 -7.52 -20.34 15.54
C ASP A 83 -8.79 -20.60 14.70
N ASP A 84 -9.51 -19.55 14.28
CA ASP A 84 -10.77 -19.71 13.51
C ASP A 84 -10.61 -19.58 11.98
N VAL A 85 -9.57 -18.89 11.49
CA VAL A 85 -9.46 -18.50 10.06
C VAL A 85 -8.18 -19.05 9.42
N GLN A 86 -7.36 -19.84 10.13
CA GLN A 86 -6.20 -20.53 9.54
C GLN A 86 -6.50 -21.28 8.23
N PRO A 87 -7.61 -22.02 8.08
CA PRO A 87 -7.87 -22.68 6.80
C PRO A 87 -8.15 -21.68 5.66
N ILE A 88 -8.82 -20.56 5.95
CA ILE A 88 -9.21 -19.55 4.94
C ILE A 88 -8.03 -18.64 4.59
N VAL A 89 -7.22 -18.22 5.56
CA VAL A 89 -6.02 -17.40 5.33
C VAL A 89 -4.94 -18.20 4.61
N ALA A 90 -4.82 -19.51 4.87
CA ALA A 90 -3.91 -20.38 4.14
C ALA A 90 -4.30 -20.51 2.66
N ASP A 91 -5.59 -20.67 2.36
CA ASP A 91 -6.11 -20.76 1.00
C ASP A 91 -5.84 -19.47 0.21
N VAL A 92 -6.20 -18.31 0.78
CA VAL A 92 -5.99 -17.00 0.14
C VAL A 92 -4.50 -16.71 -0.07
N LYS A 93 -3.64 -17.14 0.86
CA LYS A 93 -2.19 -16.98 0.72
C LYS A 93 -1.63 -17.87 -0.39
N SER A 94 -2.13 -19.09 -0.54
CA SER A 94 -1.75 -19.99 -1.64
C SER A 94 -2.17 -19.43 -3.00
N GLU A 95 -3.39 -18.89 -3.10
CA GLU A 95 -3.87 -18.26 -4.34
C GLU A 95 -3.06 -17.01 -4.70
N LEU A 96 -2.68 -16.19 -3.72
CA LEU A 96 -1.80 -15.03 -3.95
C LEU A 96 -0.39 -15.44 -4.38
N ASP A 97 0.17 -16.49 -3.77
CA ASP A 97 1.50 -17.02 -4.09
C ASP A 97 1.52 -17.65 -5.52
N ASP A 98 0.43 -18.26 -5.97
CA ASP A 98 0.29 -18.73 -7.36
C ASP A 98 0.15 -17.58 -8.35
N VAL A 99 -0.67 -16.57 -8.05
CA VAL A 99 -0.81 -15.40 -8.94
C VAL A 99 0.50 -14.61 -9.04
N THR A 100 1.21 -14.42 -7.93
CA THR A 100 2.49 -13.68 -7.96
C THR A 100 3.59 -14.44 -8.70
N THR A 101 3.59 -15.78 -8.68
CA THR A 101 4.56 -16.56 -9.45
C THR A 101 4.24 -16.51 -10.93
N MET A 102 2.99 -16.68 -11.33
CA MET A 102 2.56 -16.54 -12.73
C MET A 102 2.88 -15.15 -13.29
N VAL A 103 2.57 -14.08 -12.55
CA VAL A 103 2.88 -12.71 -12.96
C VAL A 103 4.39 -12.49 -13.07
N SER A 104 5.19 -13.08 -12.18
CA SER A 104 6.65 -12.97 -12.26
C SER A 104 7.24 -13.77 -13.43
N GLU A 105 6.62 -14.87 -13.85
CA GLU A 105 7.04 -15.64 -15.02
C GLU A 105 6.66 -14.94 -16.32
N GLU A 106 5.44 -14.42 -16.42
CA GLU A 106 4.99 -13.61 -17.55
C GLU A 106 5.83 -12.33 -17.69
N SER A 107 6.18 -11.69 -16.58
CA SER A 107 7.07 -10.52 -16.56
C SER A 107 8.49 -10.85 -17.06
N LYS A 108 8.99 -12.08 -16.84
CA LYS A 108 10.28 -12.51 -17.37
C LYS A 108 10.20 -12.73 -18.88
N ASP A 109 9.14 -13.36 -19.37
CA ASP A 109 8.97 -13.66 -20.80
C ASP A 109 8.74 -12.38 -21.62
N VAL A 110 7.92 -11.46 -21.09
CA VAL A 110 7.77 -10.11 -21.63
C VAL A 110 9.11 -9.39 -21.56
N SER A 111 9.84 -9.41 -20.44
CA SER A 111 11.14 -8.75 -20.36
C SER A 111 12.21 -9.35 -21.29
N HIS A 112 12.11 -10.63 -21.65
CA HIS A 112 12.96 -11.27 -22.64
C HIS A 112 12.56 -10.87 -24.07
N ALA A 113 11.27 -10.75 -24.37
CA ALA A 113 10.78 -10.27 -25.66
C ALA A 113 11.16 -8.80 -25.92
N ILE A 114 11.06 -7.91 -24.92
CA ILE A 114 11.49 -6.50 -25.08
C ILE A 114 13.01 -6.41 -25.27
N LYS A 115 13.77 -7.32 -24.66
CA LYS A 115 15.24 -7.38 -24.80
C LYS A 115 15.64 -7.87 -26.19
N SER A 116 14.93 -8.85 -26.75
CA SER A 116 15.11 -9.31 -28.13
C SER A 116 14.71 -8.27 -29.19
N VAL A 117 13.77 -7.38 -28.89
CA VAL A 117 13.45 -6.23 -29.75
C VAL A 117 14.52 -5.15 -29.71
N LYS A 118 15.27 -5.04 -28.60
CA LYS A 118 16.33 -4.02 -28.45
C LYS A 118 17.62 -4.32 -29.23
N ASP A 119 17.83 -5.56 -29.65
CA ASP A 119 18.98 -5.99 -30.47
C ASP A 119 18.71 -5.93 -31.99
N THR A 120 17.54 -5.46 -32.43
CA THR A 120 17.35 -5.06 -33.83
C THR A 120 17.74 -3.59 -33.98
N GLU A 121 19.04 -3.36 -34.19
CA GLU A 121 19.55 -2.10 -34.74
C GLU A 121 18.79 -1.77 -36.03
N PRO A 122 18.19 -0.58 -36.18
CA PRO A 122 17.74 -0.12 -37.47
C PRO A 122 18.98 0.24 -38.28
N GLU A 123 19.14 -0.44 -39.41
CA GLU A 123 20.08 -0.03 -40.45
C GLU A 123 19.93 1.47 -40.73
N THR A 124 21.09 2.12 -40.74
CA THR A 124 21.31 3.45 -41.27
C THR A 124 20.80 3.54 -42.71
N VAL A 125 19.73 4.29 -42.95
CA VAL A 125 19.48 4.88 -44.26
C VAL A 125 19.42 6.39 -44.11
N GLY A 126 20.58 7.01 -44.30
CA GLY A 126 20.68 8.41 -44.64
C GLY A 126 20.33 8.64 -46.11
N ALA A 127 19.81 9.85 -46.37
CA ALA A 127 19.59 10.51 -47.66
C ALA A 127 18.27 10.21 -48.42
N ALA A 128 17.28 11.10 -48.29
CA ALA A 128 16.92 12.08 -49.34
C ALA A 128 15.48 12.66 -49.22
N ALA A 129 15.40 13.99 -49.14
CA ALA A 129 14.35 14.89 -49.66
C ALA A 129 12.90 14.89 -49.06
N PRO A 130 12.19 16.05 -49.12
CA PRO A 130 11.01 16.33 -48.30
C PRO A 130 9.70 15.86 -48.96
N GLY A 131 8.92 15.06 -48.23
CA GLY A 131 7.55 14.68 -48.57
C GLY A 131 6.54 15.30 -47.58
N PRO A 132 5.27 15.50 -47.99
CA PRO A 132 4.32 16.36 -47.29
C PRO A 132 3.97 15.80 -45.90
N ALA A 133 3.83 16.72 -44.95
CA ALA A 133 3.48 16.47 -43.55
C ALA A 133 2.29 15.49 -43.43
N ARG A 134 2.56 14.25 -43.02
CA ARG A 134 1.52 13.34 -42.55
C ARG A 134 1.08 13.80 -41.16
N VAL A 135 -0.02 14.56 -41.14
CA VAL A 135 -0.79 14.86 -39.94
C VAL A 135 -1.29 13.52 -39.39
N LEU A 136 -0.78 13.12 -38.23
CA LEU A 136 -1.39 12.05 -37.44
C LEU A 136 -2.68 12.62 -36.86
N THR A 137 -3.81 12.32 -37.48
CA THR A 137 -5.12 12.71 -36.94
C THR A 137 -5.35 11.97 -35.61
N PRO A 138 -5.85 12.66 -34.57
CA PRO A 138 -6.20 12.05 -33.29
C PRO A 138 -7.22 10.92 -33.43
N PHE A 139 -7.14 9.95 -32.52
CA PHE A 139 -8.04 8.79 -32.44
C PHE A 139 -9.46 9.22 -32.07
N ASP A 140 -10.47 8.78 -32.83
CA ASP A 140 -11.90 9.07 -32.60
C ASP A 140 -12.54 7.92 -31.80
N PRO A 141 -13.00 8.16 -30.56
CA PRO A 141 -13.56 7.12 -29.70
C PRO A 141 -15.05 6.80 -29.94
N ASP A 142 -15.74 7.41 -30.91
CA ASP A 142 -17.16 7.13 -31.19
C ASP A 142 -17.41 6.05 -32.28
N ALA A 143 -16.39 5.28 -32.65
CA ALA A 143 -16.57 4.08 -33.47
C ALA A 143 -16.91 2.85 -32.59
N THR A 144 -18.20 2.51 -32.51
CA THR A 144 -18.73 1.31 -31.83
C THR A 144 -18.36 -0.01 -32.52
#